data_AF-A0A847QK77-F1
#
_entry.id   AF-A0A847QK77-F1
#
_cell.length_a   1.000
_cell.length_b   1.000
_cell.length_c   1.000
_cell.angle_alpha   90.00
_cell.angle_beta   90.00
_cell.angle_gamma   90.00
#
_symmetry.space_group_name_H-M   'P 1'
#
loop_
_entity.id
_entity.type
_entity.pdbx_description
1 polymer ?
#
loop_
_entity_poly.entity_id
_entity_poly.type
_entity_poly.pdbx_seq_one_letter_code
_entity_poly.pdbx_strand_id
1 'polypeptide(L)' 'MMIGLEKGQSILALMDDSEIKAIVSEIQSVTSLSPKVQQSVWAELKELGYEDKMKPSEALTIIRLLSNGSKIR' A
#
# COMPACT_ATOMS: atom_id res chain seq x y z
N MET A 1 -9.18 -8.94 2.58
CA MET A 1 -8.55 -7.68 2.16
C MET A 1 -7.16 -7.62 2.78
N MET A 2 -6.13 -7.35 1.97
CA MET A 2 -4.71 -7.62 2.28
C MET A 2 -4.09 -6.75 3.38
N ILE A 3 -4.74 -5.66 3.77
CA ILE A 3 -4.45 -4.91 4.99
C ILE A 3 -5.80 -4.76 5.69
N GLY A 4 -5.92 -5.26 6.92
CA GLY A 4 -7.18 -5.19 7.67
C GLY A 4 -7.66 -3.75 7.83
N LEU A 5 -8.97 -3.53 7.88
CA LEU A 5 -9.58 -2.19 7.90
C LEU A 5 -8.98 -1.27 8.97
N GLU A 6 -8.79 -1.78 10.19
CA GLU A 6 -8.21 -1.03 11.32
C GLU A 6 -6.76 -0.61 11.07
N LYS A 7 -5.95 -1.53 10.53
CA LYS A 7 -4.56 -1.23 10.17
C LYS A 7 -4.50 -0.24 9.01
N GLY A 8 -5.39 -0.37 8.04
CA GLY A 8 -5.53 0.56 6.91
C GLY A 8 -5.89 1.97 7.37
N GLN A 9 -6.88 2.12 8.26
CA GLN A 9 -7.24 3.41 8.86
C GLN A 9 -6.07 4.02 9.63
N SER A 10 -5.34 3.20 10.41
CA SER A 10 -4.17 3.66 11.16
C SER A 10 -3.03 4.12 10.24
N ILE A 11 -2.86 3.48 9.08
CA ILE A 11 -1.88 3.89 8.06
C ILE A 11 -2.30 5.22 7.42
N LEU A 12 -3.58 5.36 7.04
CA LEU A 12 -4.11 6.60 6.46
C LEU A 12 -4.01 7.79 7.41
N ALA A 13 -4.19 7.57 8.72
CA ALA A 13 -4.06 8.61 9.73
C ALA A 13 -2.64 9.18 9.87
N LEU A 14 -1.62 8.49 9.32
CA LEU A 14 -0.22 8.93 9.33
C LEU A 14 0.19 9.69 8.05
N MET A 15 -0.73 9.81 7.09
CA MET A 15 -0.53 10.49 5.82
C MET A 15 -1.09 11.91 5.85
N ASP A 16 -0.56 12.80 5.01
CA ASP A 16 -1.20 14.09 4.75
C ASP A 16 -2.35 13.97 3.74
N ASP A 17 -3.21 14.99 3.66
CA ASP A 17 -4.38 14.98 2.78
C ASP A 17 -4.04 14.79 1.28
N SER A 18 -2.86 15.23 0.84
CA SER A 18 -2.42 15.07 -0.55
C SER A 18 -1.98 13.64 -0.83
N GLU A 19 -1.29 13.02 0.13
CA GLU A 19 -0.86 11.63 0.08
C GLU A 19 -2.06 10.68 0.19
N ILE A 20 -3.03 10.95 1.07
CA ILE A 20 -4.28 10.18 1.16
C ILE A 20 -5.00 10.18 -0.20
N LYS A 21 -5.13 11.34 -0.86
CA LYS A 21 -5.77 11.42 -2.18
C LYS A 21 -5.05 10.59 -3.24
N ALA A 22 -3.72 10.63 -3.26
CA ALA A 22 -2.92 9.85 -4.19
C ALA A 22 -3.10 8.34 -3.92
N ILE A 23 -2.96 7.91 -2.67
CA ILE A 23 -3.02 6.49 -2.31
C ILE A 23 -4.42 5.91 -2.43
N VAL A 24 -5.48 6.65 -2.09
CA VAL A 24 -6.87 6.19 -2.30
C VAL A 24 -7.14 5.96 -3.79
N SER A 25 -6.66 6.85 -4.66
CA SER A 25 -6.80 6.68 -6.12
C SER A 25 -6.05 5.44 -6.63
N GLU A 26 -4.84 5.19 -6.13
CA GLU A 26 -4.06 4.00 -6.47
C GLU A 26 -4.68 2.71 -5.90
N ILE A 27 -5.24 2.73 -4.70
CA ILE A 27 -5.94 1.57 -4.14
C ILE A 27 -7.18 1.23 -4.96
N GLN A 28 -7.96 2.26 -5.34
CA GLN A 28 -9.13 2.08 -6.21
C GLN A 28 -8.71 1.50 -7.57
N SER A 29 -7.63 2.02 -8.16
CA SER A 29 -7.08 1.46 -9.40
C SER A 29 -6.72 -0.01 -9.23
N VAL A 30 -5.99 -0.38 -8.17
CA VAL A 30 -5.59 -1.77 -7.87
C VAL A 30 -6.78 -2.69 -7.63
N THR A 31 -7.83 -2.24 -6.94
CA THR A 31 -9.05 -3.05 -6.74
C THR A 31 -9.82 -3.31 -8.02
N SER A 32 -9.67 -2.44 -9.04
CA SER A 32 -10.23 -2.64 -10.38
C SER A 32 -9.38 -3.57 -11.26
N LEU A 33 -8.15 -3.89 -10.85
CA LEU A 33 -7.26 -4.80 -11.58
C LEU A 33 -7.62 -6.26 -11.33
N SER A 34 -7.22 -7.12 -12.27
CA SER A 34 -7.42 -8.56 -12.16
C SER A 34 -6.76 -9.14 -10.90
N PRO A 35 -7.29 -10.25 -10.33
CA PRO A 35 -6.71 -10.90 -9.16
C PRO A 35 -5.23 -11.28 -9.31
N LYS A 36 -4.78 -11.60 -10.53
CA LYS A 36 -3.37 -11.91 -10.84
C LYS A 36 -2.46 -10.70 -10.61
N VAL A 37 -2.93 -9.52 -11.01
CA VAL A 37 -2.17 -8.27 -10.81
C VAL A 37 -2.17 -7.88 -9.34
N GLN A 38 -3.29 -8.05 -8.63
CA GLN A 38 -3.33 -7.83 -7.18
C GLN A 38 -2.35 -8.74 -6.43
N GLN A 39 -2.21 -10.01 -6.85
CA GLN A 39 -1.21 -10.92 -6.28
C GLN A 39 0.24 -10.47 -6.57
N SER A 40 0.51 -9.92 -7.75
CA SER A 40 1.83 -9.38 -8.10
C SER A 40 2.21 -8.21 -7.19
N VAL A 41 1.29 -7.25 -7.02
CA VAL A 41 1.48 -6.11 -6.12
C VAL A 41 1.76 -6.58 -4.68
N TRP A 42 1.06 -7.62 -4.25
CA TRP A 42 1.29 -8.21 -2.93
C TRP A 42 2.65 -8.90 -2.78
N ALA A 43 3.11 -9.58 -3.83
CA ALA A 43 4.43 -10.18 -3.86
C ALA A 43 5.52 -9.10 -3.74
N GLU A 44 5.39 -8.00 -4.48
CA GLU A 44 6.32 -6.85 -4.40
C GLU A 44 6.35 -6.24 -3.01
N LEU A 45 5.20 -6.07 -2.35
CA LEU A 45 5.15 -5.59 -0.95
C LEU A 45 5.94 -6.52 -0.02
N LYS A 46 5.81 -7.84 -0.19
CA LYS A 46 6.58 -8.81 0.61
C LYS A 46 8.08 -8.79 0.31
N GLU A 47 8.47 -8.61 -0.95
CA GLU A 47 9.88 -8.44 -1.34
C GLU A 47 10.51 -7.18 -0.75
N LEU A 48 9.72 -6.11 -0.64
CA LEU A 48 10.09 -4.89 0.07
C LEU A 48 10.09 -5.03 1.61
N GLY A 49 9.76 -6.22 2.11
CA GLY A 49 9.82 -6.58 3.53
C GLY A 49 8.50 -6.41 4.29
N TYR A 50 7.35 -6.25 3.63
CA TYR A 50 6.08 -6.09 4.35
C TYR A 50 5.74 -7.34 5.19
N GLU A 51 5.46 -7.13 6.48
CA GLU A 51 4.95 -8.15 7.37
C GLU A 51 3.61 -7.73 8.01
N ASP A 52 2.69 -8.68 8.19
CA ASP A 52 1.35 -8.40 8.73
C ASP A 52 1.38 -7.81 10.15
N LYS A 53 2.38 -8.19 10.94
CA LYS A 53 2.60 -7.70 12.32
C LYS A 53 3.29 -6.34 12.41
N MET A 54 3.74 -5.75 11.30
CA MET A 54 4.37 -4.43 11.29
C MET A 54 3.43 -3.35 11.82
N LYS A 55 4.02 -2.36 12.50
CA LYS A 55 3.30 -1.16 12.91
C LYS A 55 2.80 -0.39 11.69
N PRO A 56 1.71 0.38 11.81
CA PRO A 56 1.20 1.22 10.72
C PRO A 56 2.25 2.13 10.07
N SER A 57 3.16 2.71 10.85
CA SER A 57 4.24 3.57 10.33
C SER A 57 5.29 2.83 9.49
N GLU A 58 5.60 1.58 9.85
CA GLU A 58 6.54 0.72 9.11
C GLU A 58 5.90 0.26 7.80
N ALA A 59 4.64 -0.18 7.88
CA ALA A 59 3.84 -0.52 6.71
C ALA A 59 3.71 0.66 5.73
N LEU A 60 3.46 1.87 6.24
CA LEU A 60 3.41 3.10 5.45
C LEU A 60 4.74 3.36 4.71
N THR A 61 5.87 3.15 5.38
CA THR A 61 7.19 3.34 4.76
C THR A 61 7.36 2.42 3.55
N ILE A 62 6.93 1.16 3.66
CA ILE A 62 7.00 0.18 2.57
C ILE A 62 6.04 0.56 1.42
N ILE A 63 4.82 1.00 1.73
CA ILE A 63 3.86 1.47 0.72
C ILE A 63 4.44 2.66 -0.06
N ARG A 64 5.11 3.60 0.63
CA ARG A 64 5.81 4.72 -0.02
C ARG A 64 6.96 4.25 -0.90
N LEU A 65 7.73 3.26 -0.46
CA LEU A 65 8.81 2.67 -1.25
C LEU A 65 8.27 2.04 -2.53
N LEU A 66 7.17 1.28 -2.44
CA LEU A 66 6.51 0.71 -3.62
C LEU A 66 6.05 1.83 -4.57
N SER A 67 5.30 2.82 -4.07
CA SER A 67 4.76 3.92 -4.87
C SER A 67 5.85 4.77 -5.53
N ASN A 68 6.97 5.01 -4.85
CA ASN A 68 8.11 5.74 -5.42
C ASN A 68 8.95 4.89 -6.37
N GLY A 69 9.11 3.59 -6.09
CA GLY A 69 9.77 2.64 -6.98
C GLY A 69 9.01 2.45 -8.30
N SER A 70 7.67 2.45 -8.26
CA SER A 70 6.81 2.40 -9.44
C SER A 70 6.92 3.65 -10.33
N LYS A 71 7.39 4.79 -9.80
CA LYS A 71 7.63 6.02 -10.59
C LYS A 71 8.96 6.00 -11.37
N ILE A 72 9.84 5.04 -11.10
CA ILE A 72 11.19 4.95 -11.72
C ILE A 72 11.15 4.11 -13.02
N ARG A 73 9.96 3.68 -13.49
CA ARG A 73 9.84 2.81 -14.66
C ARG A 73 9.02 3.41 -15.79
#